data_AF-A0A0A1VEM0-F1
#
_entry.id   AF-A0A0A1VEM0-F1
#
_cell.length_a   1.000
_cell.length_b   1.000
_cell.length_c   1.000
_cell.angle_alpha   90.00
_cell.angle_beta   90.00
_cell.angle_gamma   90.00
#
_symmetry.space_group_name_H-M   'P 1'
#
loop_
_entity.id
_entity.type
_entity.pdbx_description
1 polymer ?
#
loop_
_entity_poly.entity_id
_entity_poly.type
_entity_poly.pdbx_seq_one_letter_code
_entity_poly.pdbx_strand_id
1 'polypeptide(L)'
;MYEIWLALNIVYEIALGVWPALLVLLLVWIALLVAARGRLSAHALRPALALGALVAAALVLAVPSLTQSSLANMGYWVDWANLLAIALGLGALAAVFAWPLAALACPRCRSAA
;
A
#
# COMPACT_ATOMS: atom_id res chain seq x y z
N MET A 1 24.39 11.31 1.08
CA MET A 1 24.04 10.84 -0.29
C MET A 1 24.13 9.33 -0.43
N TYR A 2 25.07 8.62 0.21
CA TYR A 2 25.16 7.16 0.17
C TYR A 2 23.88 6.43 0.67
N GLU A 3 23.30 6.87 1.78
CA GLU A 3 22.12 6.23 2.40
C GLU A 3 20.91 6.07 1.47
N ILE A 4 20.65 7.07 0.61
CA ILE A 4 19.50 7.02 -0.33
C ILE A 4 19.76 6.02 -1.44
N TRP A 5 20.99 5.98 -1.96
CA TRP A 5 21.39 5.00 -2.98
C TRP A 5 21.36 3.58 -2.43
N LEU A 6 21.82 3.39 -1.19
CA LEU A 6 21.74 2.12 -0.48
C LEU A 6 20.28 1.68 -0.31
N ALA A 7 19.41 2.57 0.19
CA ALA A 7 17.99 2.28 0.37
C ALA A 7 17.32 1.90 -0.95
N LEU A 8 17.57 2.64 -2.04
CA LEU A 8 17.02 2.32 -3.35
C LEU A 8 17.52 0.97 -3.88
N ASN A 9 18.80 0.66 -3.68
CA ASN A 9 19.37 -0.62 -4.09
C ASN A 9 18.76 -1.78 -3.31
N ILE A 10 18.54 -1.64 -2.00
CA ILE A 10 17.84 -2.64 -1.18
C ILE A 10 16.43 -2.87 -1.73
N VAL A 11 15.69 -1.81 -2.02
CA VAL A 11 14.33 -1.93 -2.58
C VAL A 11 14.37 -2.64 -3.94
N TYR A 12 15.34 -2.32 -4.79
CA TYR A 12 15.52 -2.96 -6.08
C TYR A 12 15.84 -4.46 -5.95
N GLU A 13 16.78 -4.84 -5.08
CA GLU A 13 17.13 -6.23 -4.82
C GLU A 13 15.97 -7.03 -4.23
N ILE A 14 15.22 -6.44 -3.30
CA ILE A 14 13.99 -7.04 -2.76
C ILE A 14 12.97 -7.23 -3.88
N ALA A 15 12.73 -6.21 -4.70
CA ALA A 15 11.76 -6.26 -5.79
C ALA A 15 12.13 -7.32 -6.83
N LEU A 16 13.43 -7.47 -7.14
CA LEU A 16 13.94 -8.58 -7.94
C LEU A 16 13.75 -9.93 -7.23
N GLY A 17 13.96 -10.02 -5.92
CA GLY A 17 13.72 -11.26 -5.18
C GLY A 17 12.24 -11.70 -5.19
N VAL A 18 11.31 -10.75 -5.19
CA VAL A 18 9.86 -11.03 -5.13
C VAL A 18 9.11 -10.73 -6.44
N TRP A 19 9.81 -10.53 -7.55
CA TRP A 19 9.20 -10.11 -8.83
C TRP A 19 8.05 -11.01 -9.30
N PRO A 20 8.07 -12.35 -9.12
CA PRO A 20 6.94 -13.18 -9.54
C PRO A 20 5.68 -12.89 -8.71
N ALA A 21 5.84 -12.65 -7.41
CA ALA A 21 4.74 -12.29 -6.53
C ALA A 21 4.19 -10.89 -6.88
N LEU A 22 5.07 -9.93 -7.21
CA LEU A 22 4.64 -8.61 -7.70
C LEU A 22 3.83 -8.72 -8.99
N LEU A 23 4.23 -9.59 -9.92
CA LEU A 23 3.48 -9.85 -11.14
C LEU A 23 2.10 -10.45 -10.84
N VAL A 24 2.02 -11.44 -9.95
CA VAL A 24 0.73 -12.02 -9.53
C VAL A 24 -0.18 -10.96 -8.90
N LEU A 25 0.35 -10.14 -7.99
CA LEU A 25 -0.40 -9.05 -7.38
C LEU A 25 -0.91 -8.05 -8.42
N LEU A 26 -0.09 -7.69 -9.40
CA LEU A 26 -0.48 -6.82 -10.50
C LEU A 26 -1.63 -7.43 -11.31
N LEU A 27 -1.54 -8.71 -11.66
CA LEU A 27 -2.59 -9.42 -12.41
C LEU A 27 -3.90 -9.50 -11.61
N VAL A 28 -3.83 -9.80 -10.32
CA VAL A 28 -5.00 -9.81 -9.42
C VAL A 28 -5.63 -8.43 -9.36
N TRP A 29 -4.83 -7.37 -9.23
CA TRP A 29 -5.33 -6.00 -9.20
C TRP A 29 -6.03 -5.62 -10.51
N ILE A 30 -5.44 -5.95 -11.66
CA ILE A 30 -6.06 -5.73 -12.97
C ILE A 30 -7.38 -6.49 -13.07
N ALA A 31 -7.42 -7.76 -12.66
CA ALA A 31 -8.64 -8.55 -12.65
C ALA A 31 -9.75 -7.92 -11.79
N LEU A 32 -9.39 -7.37 -10.62
CA LEU A 32 -10.32 -6.65 -9.75
C LEU A 32 -10.85 -5.37 -10.42
N LEU A 33 -10.00 -4.59 -11.07
CA LEU A 33 -10.41 -3.39 -11.81
C LEU A 33 -11.37 -3.74 -12.96
N VAL A 34 -11.07 -4.80 -13.72
CA VAL A 34 -11.93 -5.28 -14.79
C VAL A 34 -13.26 -5.78 -14.25
N ALA A 35 -13.28 -6.52 -13.13
CA ALA A 35 -14.51 -6.98 -12.51
C ALA A 35 -15.37 -5.82 -11.98
N ALA A 36 -14.72 -4.79 -11.41
CA ALA A 36 -15.36 -3.60 -10.89
C ALA A 36 -15.67 -2.54 -11.97
N ARG A 37 -15.41 -2.83 -13.26
CA ARG A 37 -15.61 -1.87 -14.35
C ARG A 37 -17.06 -1.37 -14.38
N GLY A 38 -17.24 -0.05 -14.44
CA GLY A 38 -18.56 0.58 -14.36
C GLY A 38 -19.14 0.71 -12.94
N ARG A 39 -18.41 0.27 -11.90
CA ARG A 39 -18.75 0.49 -10.48
C ARG A 39 -17.72 1.33 -9.72
N LEU A 40 -16.57 1.58 -10.33
CA LEU A 40 -15.53 2.45 -9.78
C LEU A 40 -16.09 3.87 -9.64
N SER A 41 -16.14 4.36 -8.40
CA SER A 41 -16.69 5.68 -8.09
C SER A 41 -15.93 6.31 -6.92
N ALA A 42 -16.07 7.64 -6.77
CA ALA A 42 -15.55 8.36 -5.62
C ALA A 42 -16.16 7.88 -4.29
N HIS A 43 -17.39 7.37 -4.32
CA HIS A 43 -18.06 6.79 -3.14
C HIS A 43 -17.37 5.51 -2.67
N ALA A 44 -16.90 4.67 -3.60
CA ALA A 44 -16.11 3.48 -3.28
C ALA A 44 -14.65 3.80 -2.91
N LEU A 45 -14.13 4.94 -3.35
CA LEU A 45 -12.76 5.36 -3.05
C LEU A 45 -12.57 5.79 -1.59
N ARG A 46 -13.55 6.50 -1.01
CA ARG A 46 -13.48 6.97 0.40
C ARG A 46 -13.20 5.86 1.42
N PRO A 47 -13.96 4.74 1.47
CA PRO A 47 -13.67 3.68 2.44
C PRO A 47 -12.33 2.99 2.15
N ALA A 48 -11.91 2.91 0.89
CA ALA A 48 -10.60 2.35 0.53
C ALA A 48 -9.44 3.23 1.03
N LEU A 49 -9.54 4.56 0.89
CA LEU A 49 -8.57 5.50 1.44
C LEU A 49 -8.57 5.47 2.97
N ALA A 50 -9.74 5.39 3.61
CA ALA A 50 -9.83 5.26 5.06
C ALA A 50 -9.13 3.98 5.56
N LEU A 51 -9.35 2.85 4.87
CA LEU A 51 -8.65 1.61 5.17
C LEU A 51 -7.13 1.75 4.98
N GLY A 52 -6.69 2.34 3.85
CA GLY A 52 -5.26 2.57 3.60
C GLY A 52 -4.60 3.46 4.66
N ALA A 53 -5.28 4.52 5.11
CA ALA A 53 -4.81 5.38 6.18
C ALA A 53 -4.72 4.65 7.51
N LEU A 54 -5.71 3.80 7.85
CA LEU A 54 -5.67 2.96 9.04
C LEU A 54 -4.51 1.95 8.99
N VAL A 55 -4.30 1.32 7.83
CA VAL A 55 -3.17 0.42 7.62
C VAL A 55 -1.84 1.15 7.77
N ALA A 56 -1.68 2.32 7.16
CA ALA A 56 -0.47 3.13 7.30
C ALA A 56 -0.20 3.50 8.76
N ALA A 57 -1.23 3.99 9.48
CA ALA A 57 -1.10 4.34 10.90
C ALA A 57 -0.70 3.13 11.76
N ALA A 58 -1.30 1.97 11.52
CA ALA A 58 -0.93 0.73 12.21
C ALA A 58 0.52 0.33 11.90
N LEU A 59 0.98 0.50 10.65
CA LEU A 59 2.34 0.16 10.23
C LEU A 59 3.41 1.08 10.82
N VAL A 60 3.13 2.37 11.05
CA VAL A 60 4.07 3.25 11.77
C VAL A 60 4.42 2.68 13.16
N LEU A 61 3.45 2.02 13.80
CA LEU A 61 3.63 1.40 15.11
C LEU A 61 4.21 -0.03 15.01
N ALA A 62 3.79 -0.80 14.01
CA ALA A 62 4.13 -2.22 13.90
C ALA A 62 5.49 -2.47 13.23
N VAL A 63 5.86 -1.68 12.21
CA VAL A 63 7.08 -1.89 11.42
C VAL A 63 8.34 -1.94 12.28
N PRO A 64 8.58 -1.03 13.26
CA PRO A 64 9.77 -1.11 14.11
C PRO A 64 9.88 -2.47 14.80
N SER A 65 8.81 -2.97 15.41
CA SER A 65 8.84 -4.28 16.07
C SER A 65 9.04 -5.44 15.10
N LEU A 66 8.42 -5.38 13.92
CA LEU A 66 8.58 -6.40 12.87
C LEU A 66 10.02 -6.47 12.34
N THR A 67 10.76 -5.36 12.38
CA THR A 67 12.15 -5.28 11.93
C THR A 67 13.16 -5.35 13.08
N GLN A 68 12.75 -5.84 14.26
CA GLN A 68 13.60 -5.95 15.46
C GLN A 68 14.19 -4.61 15.92
N SER A 69 13.48 -3.52 15.67
CA SER A 69 13.79 -2.16 16.10
C SER A 69 12.71 -1.61 17.04
N SER A 70 12.87 -0.36 17.48
CA SER A 70 11.93 0.36 18.33
C SER A 70 11.85 1.83 17.92
N LEU A 71 10.76 2.51 18.27
CA LEU A 71 10.63 3.96 18.03
C LEU A 71 11.69 4.77 18.78
N ALA A 72 12.23 4.25 19.89
CA ALA A 72 13.32 4.88 20.63
C ALA A 72 14.65 4.89 19.85
N ASN A 73 14.79 4.02 18.84
CA ASN A 73 15.98 3.97 17.99
C ASN A 73 15.95 5.01 16.85
N MET A 74 14.85 5.72 16.66
CA MET A 74 14.66 6.68 15.55
C MET A 74 15.35 8.03 15.87
N GLY A 75 16.67 8.00 16.02
CA GLY A 75 17.48 9.16 16.38
C GLY A 75 17.72 10.12 15.20
N TYR A 76 17.53 9.68 13.96
CA TYR A 76 17.80 10.47 12.76
C TYR A 76 16.55 10.66 11.90
N TRP A 77 16.44 11.81 11.23
CA TRP A 77 15.26 12.16 10.42
C TRP A 77 15.06 11.20 9.24
N VAL A 78 16.14 10.59 8.71
CA VAL A 78 16.06 9.60 7.64
C VAL A 78 15.37 8.31 8.10
N ASP A 79 15.54 7.92 9.36
CA ASP A 79 14.87 6.73 9.92
C ASP A 79 13.34 6.95 9.94
N TRP A 80 12.93 8.15 10.34
CA TRP A 80 11.53 8.58 10.27
C TRP A 80 11.01 8.61 8.84
N ALA A 81 11.80 9.15 7.89
CA ALA A 81 11.42 9.18 6.49
C ALA A 81 11.24 7.77 5.90
N ASN A 82 12.13 6.83 6.24
CA ASN A 82 12.03 5.44 5.80
C ASN A 82 10.81 4.72 6.40
N LEU A 83 10.57 4.90 7.71
CA LEU A 83 9.40 4.32 8.37
C LEU A 83 8.10 4.83 7.72
N LEU A 84 8.01 6.14 7.48
CA LEU A 84 6.86 6.75 6.81
C LEU A 84 6.73 6.27 5.36
N ALA A 85 7.82 6.12 4.62
CA ALA A 85 7.80 5.61 3.25
C ALA A 85 7.24 4.17 3.20
N ILE A 86 7.68 3.29 4.11
CA ILE A 86 7.16 1.91 4.20
C ILE A 86 5.68 1.92 4.56
N ALA A 87 5.31 2.66 5.61
CA ALA A 87 3.93 2.71 6.10
C ALA A 87 2.96 3.29 5.06
N LEU A 88 3.32 4.40 4.41
CA LEU A 88 2.52 5.03 3.37
C LEU A 88 2.48 4.18 2.10
N GLY A 89 3.59 3.56 1.70
CA GLY A 89 3.64 2.68 0.53
C GLY A 89 2.71 1.48 0.66
N LEU A 90 2.76 0.79 1.80
CA LEU A 90 1.90 -0.35 2.09
C LEU A 90 0.44 0.06 2.36
N GLY A 91 0.20 1.21 3.02
CA GLY A 91 -1.14 1.76 3.19
C GLY A 91 -1.79 2.17 1.86
N ALA A 92 -1.02 2.77 0.95
CA ALA A 92 -1.45 3.07 -0.41
C ALA A 92 -1.77 1.79 -1.18
N LEU A 93 -0.93 0.75 -1.07
CA LEU A 93 -1.20 -0.56 -1.67
C LEU A 93 -2.53 -1.14 -1.16
N ALA A 94 -2.77 -1.11 0.15
CA ALA A 94 -4.03 -1.55 0.74
C ALA A 94 -5.24 -0.77 0.17
N ALA A 95 -5.14 0.56 0.03
CA ALA A 95 -6.19 1.36 -0.58
C ALA A 95 -6.43 1.02 -2.07
N VAL A 96 -5.35 0.82 -2.84
CA VAL A 96 -5.41 0.51 -4.28
C VAL A 96 -6.12 -0.82 -4.54
N PHE A 97 -5.92 -1.83 -3.69
CA PHE A 97 -6.63 -3.11 -3.76
C PHE A 97 -8.04 -3.04 -3.16
N ALA A 98 -8.23 -2.28 -2.08
CA ALA A 98 -9.53 -2.14 -1.44
C ALA A 98 -10.54 -1.35 -2.29
N TRP A 99 -10.09 -0.46 -3.18
CA TRP A 99 -10.97 0.35 -4.01
C TRP A 99 -11.89 -0.47 -4.94
N PRO A 100 -11.37 -1.36 -5.81
CA PRO A 100 -12.24 -2.20 -6.63
C PRO A 100 -13.09 -3.16 -5.79
N LEU A 101 -12.58 -3.64 -4.65
CA LEU A 101 -13.36 -4.48 -3.73
C LEU A 101 -14.55 -3.73 -3.12
N ALA A 102 -14.32 -2.49 -2.65
CA ALA A 102 -15.38 -1.62 -2.13
C ALA A 102 -16.41 -1.27 -3.23
N ALA A 103 -15.95 -1.06 -4.47
CA ALA A 103 -16.82 -0.82 -5.62
C ALA A 103 -17.70 -2.05 -5.95
N LEU A 104 -17.16 -3.27 -5.85
CA LEU A 104 -17.90 -4.51 -6.04
C LEU A 104 -18.93 -4.74 -4.92
N ALA A 105 -18.57 -4.39 -3.68
CA ALA A 105 -19.43 -4.52 -2.51
C ALA A 105 -20.52 -3.44 -2.42
N CYS A 106 -20.41 -2.34 -3.17
CA CYS A 106 -21.36 -1.23 -3.17
C CYS A 106 -22.53 -1.47 -4.14
N PRO A 107 -23.77 -1.73 -3.67
CA PRO A 107 -24.90 -2.00 -4.55
C PRO A 107 -25.34 -0.76 -5.35
N ARG A 108 -25.13 0.42 -4.77
CA ARG A 108 -25.51 1.73 -5.31
C ARG A 108 -24.49 2.32 -6.31
N CYS A 109 -23.32 1.70 -6.42
CA CYS A 109 -22.24 2.21 -7.27
C CYS A 109 -22.34 1.70 -8.72
N ARG A 110 -23.36 0.90 -9.05
CA ARG A 110 -23.62 0.46 -10.42
C ARG A 110 -24.07 1.67 -11.23
N SER A 111 -23.21 2.21 -12.09
CA SER A 111 -23.63 3.24 -13.05
C SER A 111 -24.77 2.65 -13.88
N ALA A 112 -25.90 3.37 -13.93
CA ALA A 112 -26.91 3.12 -14.95
C ALA A 112 -26.21 3.31 -16.30
N ALA A 113 -26.13 2.22 -17.08
CA ALA A 113 -25.57 2.24 -18.42
C ALA A 113 -26.43 3.13 -19.34
#